data_AF-Q7WYV5-F1
#
_entry.id   AF-Q7WYV5-F1
#
_cell.length_a   1.000
_cell.length_b   1.000
_cell.length_c   1.000
_cell.angle_alpha   90.00
_cell.angle_beta   90.00
_cell.angle_gamma   90.00
#
_symmetry.space_group_name_H-M   'P 1'
#
loop_
_entity.id
_entity.type
_entity.pdbx_description
1 polymer ?
#
loop_
_entity_poly.entity_id
_entity_poly.type
_entity_poly.pdbx_seq_one_letter_code
_entity_poly.pdbx_strand_id
1 'polypeptide(L)'
;MVWVDNGNGTFSRLKDVWHLMLLAIVPVSLTYLFRYWRWQWLLRRKGHRVPMGLGLAGYLAGFALTATPGKAGELMRIRYFARMGIPAERTLGVFVFERASDLLVILSLSLLAASVFPTLGALAAVVLGFVCVL
;
A
#
# COMPACT_ATOMS: atom_id res chain seq x y z
N MET A 1 -23.07 -16.84 2.75
CA MET A 1 -23.37 -15.46 2.30
C MET A 1 -24.82 -15.04 2.53
N VAL A 2 -25.81 -15.95 2.46
CA VAL A 2 -27.25 -15.63 2.69
C VAL A 2 -27.57 -15.22 4.14
N TRP A 3 -26.74 -15.61 5.11
CA TRP A 3 -26.95 -15.30 6.54
C TRP A 3 -26.59 -13.87 6.96
N VAL A 4 -25.87 -13.11 6.11
CA VAL A 4 -25.48 -11.71 6.40
C VAL A 4 -26.62 -10.73 6.10
N ASP A 5 -27.65 -11.16 5.38
CA ASP A 5 -28.76 -10.31 4.93
C ASP A 5 -30.03 -10.42 5.80
N ASN A 6 -30.00 -11.21 6.89
CA ASN A 6 -31.21 -11.42 7.68
C ASN A 6 -31.45 -10.25 8.66
N GLY A 7 -31.95 -9.12 8.14
CA GLY A 7 -32.60 -8.07 8.92
C GLY A 7 -32.12 -6.63 8.72
N ASN A 8 -31.00 -6.37 8.02
CA ASN A 8 -30.37 -5.04 7.99
C ASN A 8 -30.53 -4.22 6.70
N GLY A 9 -31.21 -4.73 5.66
CA GLY A 9 -31.41 -3.98 4.40
C GLY A 9 -30.10 -3.51 3.74
N THR A 10 -28.99 -4.20 4.00
CA THR A 10 -27.66 -3.82 3.54
C THR A 10 -27.53 -3.95 2.02
N PHE A 11 -28.22 -4.95 1.44
CA PHE A 11 -28.22 -5.18 0.00
C PHE A 11 -29.06 -4.17 -0.79
N SER A 12 -30.09 -3.56 -0.18
CA SER A 12 -30.84 -2.47 -0.82
C SER A 12 -30.04 -1.16 -0.83
N ARG A 13 -29.32 -0.83 0.25
CA ARG A 13 -28.39 0.31 0.27
C ARG A 13 -27.22 0.15 -0.71
N LEU A 14 -26.77 -1.08 -0.95
CA LEU A 14 -25.73 -1.39 -1.94
C LEU A 14 -26.13 -1.01 -3.37
N LYS A 15 -27.42 -1.20 -3.73
CA LYS A 15 -27.94 -0.78 -5.04
C LYS A 15 -27.91 0.74 -5.19
N ASP A 16 -28.21 1.47 -4.13
CA ASP A 16 -28.18 2.93 -4.17
C ASP A 16 -26.76 3.46 -4.28
N VAL A 17 -25.77 2.91 -3.55
CA VAL A 17 -24.37 3.40 -3.58
C VAL A 17 -23.51 2.82 -4.72
N TRP A 18 -24.08 2.06 -5.65
CA TRP A 18 -23.32 1.41 -6.73
C TRP A 18 -22.51 2.40 -7.58
N HIS A 19 -23.07 3.60 -7.80
CA HIS A 19 -22.43 4.67 -8.55
C HIS A 19 -21.24 5.27 -7.76
N LEU A 20 -21.32 5.33 -6.44
CA LEU A 20 -20.21 5.73 -5.57
C LEU A 20 -19.09 4.67 -5.59
N MET A 21 -19.44 3.38 -5.68
CA MET A 21 -18.45 2.31 -5.83
C MET A 21 -17.69 2.44 -7.15
N LEU A 22 -18.38 2.74 -8.26
CA LEU A 22 -17.71 3.02 -9.54
C LEU A 22 -16.81 4.25 -9.45
N LEU A 23 -17.30 5.32 -8.80
CA LEU A 23 -16.54 6.56 -8.64
C LEU A 23 -15.31 6.36 -7.75
N ALA A 24 -15.37 5.45 -6.77
CA ALA A 24 -14.25 5.07 -5.90
C ALA A 24 -13.16 4.25 -6.60
N ILE A 25 -13.46 3.58 -7.74
CA ILE A 25 -12.44 2.85 -8.50
C ILE A 25 -11.35 3.80 -8.99
N VAL A 26 -11.74 4.98 -9.50
CA VAL A 26 -10.80 5.96 -10.07
C VAL A 26 -9.73 6.41 -9.07
N PRO A 27 -10.05 6.95 -7.88
CA PRO A 27 -9.04 7.36 -6.91
C PRO A 27 -8.23 6.17 -6.40
N VAL A 28 -8.84 5.01 -6.22
CA VAL A 28 -8.13 3.79 -5.78
C VAL A 28 -7.10 3.37 -6.82
N SER A 29 -7.48 3.24 -8.08
CA SER A 29 -6.56 2.93 -9.18
C SER A 29 -5.44 3.97 -9.31
N LEU A 30 -5.78 5.26 -9.12
CA LEU A 30 -4.78 6.33 -9.14
C LEU A 30 -3.74 6.18 -8.03
N THR A 31 -4.15 5.74 -6.83
CA THR A 31 -3.19 5.48 -5.73
C THR A 31 -2.20 4.37 -6.06
N TYR A 32 -2.65 3.29 -6.71
CA TYR A 32 -1.78 2.20 -7.15
C TYR A 32 -0.82 2.66 -8.23
N LEU A 33 -1.30 3.49 -9.17
CA LEU A 33 -0.47 4.04 -10.24
C LEU A 33 0.60 5.00 -9.68
N PHE A 34 0.24 5.83 -8.71
CA PHE A 34 1.17 6.77 -8.08
C PHE A 34 2.24 6.04 -7.26
N ARG A 35 1.85 5.00 -6.53
CA ARG A 35 2.79 4.10 -5.83
C ARG A 35 3.76 3.45 -6.80
N TYR A 36 3.26 2.91 -7.91
CA TYR A 36 4.11 2.31 -8.93
C TYR A 36 5.03 3.34 -9.63
N TRP A 37 4.54 4.55 -9.88
CA TRP A 37 5.37 5.63 -10.41
C TRP A 37 6.53 5.93 -9.48
N ARG A 38 6.27 6.08 -8.17
CA ARG A 38 7.30 6.35 -7.16
C ARG A 38 8.33 5.24 -7.12
N TRP A 39 7.89 3.99 -7.18
CA TRP A 39 8.73 2.80 -7.29
C TRP A 39 9.65 2.85 -8.52
N GLN A 40 9.08 3.10 -9.70
CA GLN A 40 9.85 3.25 -10.94
C GLN A 40 10.87 4.39 -10.85
N TRP A 41 10.48 5.52 -10.27
CA TRP A 41 11.36 6.66 -10.09
C TRP A 41 12.55 6.36 -9.18
N LEU A 42 12.32 5.67 -8.06
CA LEU A 42 13.38 5.19 -7.15
C LEU A 42 14.36 4.24 -7.84
N LEU A 43 13.85 3.28 -8.62
CA LEU A 43 14.69 2.34 -9.37
C LEU A 43 15.49 3.03 -10.49
N ARG A 44 14.87 3.96 -11.22
CA ARG A 44 15.54 4.76 -12.27
C ARG A 44 16.67 5.60 -11.71
N ARG A 45 16.49 6.22 -10.53
CA ARG A 45 17.56 6.96 -9.84
C ARG A 45 18.75 6.08 -9.46
N LYS A 46 18.54 4.78 -9.25
CA LYS A 46 19.59 3.79 -8.99
C LYS A 46 20.14 3.15 -10.27
N GLY A 47 19.83 3.69 -11.44
CA GLY A 47 20.35 3.22 -12.73
C GLY A 47 19.65 2.01 -13.33
N HIS A 48 18.58 1.52 -12.71
CA HIS A 48 17.86 0.34 -13.19
C HIS A 48 16.64 0.79 -14.00
N ARG A 49 16.63 0.45 -15.30
CA ARG A 49 15.50 0.74 -16.19
C ARG A 49 14.62 -0.51 -16.27
N VAL A 50 13.35 -0.37 -15.89
CA VAL A 50 12.37 -1.46 -15.98
C VAL A 50 11.33 -1.11 -17.04
N PRO A 51 10.96 -2.06 -17.91
CA PRO A 51 9.82 -1.87 -18.81
C PRO A 51 8.54 -1.56 -18.02
N MET A 52 7.87 -0.46 -18.37
CA MET A 52 6.79 0.12 -17.57
C MET A 52 5.60 -0.83 -17.40
N GLY A 53 5.24 -1.60 -18.44
CA GLY A 53 4.14 -2.58 -18.39
C GLY A 53 4.46 -3.83 -17.58
N LEU A 54 5.61 -4.47 -17.85
CA LEU A 54 6.07 -5.66 -17.12
C LEU A 54 6.33 -5.36 -15.64
N GLY A 55 6.90 -4.19 -15.34
CA GLY A 55 7.08 -3.74 -13.96
C GLY A 55 5.77 -3.48 -13.24
N LEU A 56 4.75 -2.95 -13.94
CA LEU A 56 3.42 -2.66 -13.35
C LEU A 56 2.71 -3.98 -13.04
N ALA A 57 2.71 -4.92 -13.98
CA ALA A 57 2.17 -6.26 -13.79
C ALA A 57 2.88 -6.99 -12.65
N GLY A 58 4.22 -6.93 -12.60
CA GLY A 58 5.00 -7.50 -11.49
C GLY A 58 4.71 -6.84 -10.14
N TYR A 59 4.47 -5.52 -10.13
CA TYR A 59 4.08 -4.77 -8.92
C TYR A 59 2.69 -5.19 -8.43
N LEU A 60 1.70 -5.24 -9.33
CA LEU A 60 0.32 -5.64 -9.02
C LEU A 60 0.22 -7.13 -8.65
N ALA A 61 1.02 -8.00 -9.25
CA ALA A 61 1.10 -9.42 -8.88
C ALA A 61 1.58 -9.62 -7.44
N GLY A 62 2.45 -8.73 -6.93
CA GLY A 62 2.83 -8.72 -5.51
C GLY A 62 1.66 -8.42 -4.58
N PHE A 63 0.71 -7.56 -5.01
CA PHE A 63 -0.49 -7.24 -4.24
C PHE A 63 -1.54 -8.35 -4.25
N ALA A 64 -1.59 -9.17 -5.32
CA ALA A 64 -2.50 -10.31 -5.39
C ALA A 64 -2.24 -11.34 -4.27
N LEU A 65 -1.02 -11.38 -3.73
CA LEU A 65 -0.62 -12.26 -2.63
C LEU A 65 -0.59 -11.54 -1.27
N THR A 66 -1.13 -10.33 -1.15
CA THR A 66 -1.12 -9.58 0.13
C THR A 66 -1.87 -10.31 1.27
N ALA A 67 -2.77 -11.24 0.96
CA ALA A 67 -3.51 -12.04 1.95
C ALA A 67 -2.63 -13.02 2.77
N THR A 68 -1.34 -13.14 2.47
CA THR A 68 -0.41 -13.96 3.26
C THR A 68 -0.07 -13.30 4.62
N PRO A 69 0.14 -14.08 5.71
CA PRO A 69 0.56 -13.53 6.99
C PRO A 69 1.87 -12.73 6.86
N GLY A 70 1.91 -11.54 7.47
CA GLY A 70 3.08 -10.65 7.44
C GLY A 70 3.33 -9.91 6.11
N LYS A 71 2.36 -9.91 5.17
CA LYS A 71 2.52 -9.33 3.80
C LYS A 71 3.67 -9.95 3.01
N ALA A 72 4.06 -11.19 3.33
CA ALA A 72 5.14 -11.91 2.65
C ALA A 72 4.91 -12.06 1.13
N GLY A 73 3.66 -12.11 0.69
CA GLY A 73 3.29 -12.17 -0.73
C GLY A 73 3.75 -10.95 -1.53
N GLU A 74 3.84 -9.76 -0.91
CA GLU A 74 4.41 -8.60 -1.59
C GLU A 74 5.91 -8.76 -1.85
N LEU A 75 6.64 -9.56 -1.06
CA LEU A 75 8.06 -9.84 -1.28
C LEU A 75 8.30 -10.68 -2.54
N MET A 76 7.26 -11.34 -3.10
CA MET A 76 7.39 -12.06 -4.38
C MET A 76 7.80 -11.15 -5.54
N ARG A 77 7.60 -9.83 -5.43
CA ARG A 77 8.15 -8.86 -6.39
C ARG A 77 9.67 -8.95 -6.50
N ILE A 78 10.38 -9.35 -5.45
CA ILE A 78 11.83 -9.63 -5.51
C ILE A 78 12.13 -10.67 -6.59
N ARG A 79 11.33 -11.72 -6.70
CA ARG A 79 11.50 -12.76 -7.72
C ARG A 79 11.20 -12.23 -9.12
N TYR A 80 10.14 -11.44 -9.28
CA TYR A 80 9.78 -10.85 -10.58
C TYR A 80 10.82 -9.83 -11.06
N PHE A 81 11.28 -8.94 -10.17
CA PHE A 81 12.29 -7.94 -10.48
C PHE A 81 13.70 -8.54 -10.61
N ALA A 82 14.01 -9.64 -9.90
CA ALA A 82 15.24 -10.42 -10.13
C ALA A 82 15.30 -11.01 -11.53
N ARG A 83 14.17 -11.50 -12.07
CA ARG A 83 14.08 -11.94 -13.48
C ARG A 83 14.25 -10.78 -14.48
N MET A 84 14.04 -9.53 -14.04
CA MET A 84 14.27 -8.32 -14.83
C MET A 84 15.69 -7.73 -14.60
N GLY A 85 16.57 -8.46 -13.92
CA GLY A 85 17.97 -8.04 -13.69
C GLY A 85 18.16 -7.09 -12.51
N ILE A 86 17.17 -6.90 -11.64
CA ILE A 86 17.32 -6.06 -10.44
C ILE A 86 17.75 -6.92 -9.25
N PRO A 87 18.81 -6.53 -8.51
CA PRO A 87 19.22 -7.25 -7.32
C PRO A 87 18.11 -7.29 -6.26
N ALA A 88 18.03 -8.41 -5.54
CA ALA A 88 17.06 -8.59 -4.47
C ALA A 88 17.20 -7.53 -3.36
N GLU A 89 18.44 -7.20 -3.01
CA GLU A 89 18.80 -6.19 -2.00
C GLU A 89 18.25 -4.81 -2.36
N ARG A 90 18.30 -4.45 -3.65
CA ARG A 90 17.76 -3.17 -4.14
C ARG A 90 16.25 -3.16 -4.06
N THR A 91 15.61 -4.25 -4.46
CA THR A 91 14.14 -4.39 -4.39
C THR A 91 13.64 -4.36 -2.94
N LEU A 92 14.37 -4.97 -2.01
CA LEU A 92 14.11 -4.89 -0.58
C LEU A 92 14.33 -3.48 -0.01
N GLY A 93 15.43 -2.82 -0.36
CA GLY A 93 15.69 -1.45 0.10
C GLY A 93 14.62 -0.47 -0.34
N VAL A 94 14.18 -0.54 -1.60
CA VAL A 94 13.06 0.29 -2.10
C VAL A 94 11.75 -0.10 -1.41
N PHE A 95 11.54 -1.38 -1.05
CA PHE A 95 10.38 -1.80 -0.25
C PHE A 95 10.32 -1.10 1.10
N VAL A 96 11.41 -1.21 1.85
CA VAL A 96 11.50 -0.71 3.22
C VAL A 96 11.35 0.81 3.18
N PHE A 97 11.98 1.47 2.21
CA PHE A 97 11.81 2.91 2.00
C PHE A 97 10.36 3.30 1.72
N GLU A 98 9.66 2.57 0.83
CA GLU A 98 8.24 2.82 0.57
C GLU A 98 7.38 2.69 1.83
N ARG A 99 7.63 1.65 2.64
CA ARG A 99 6.90 1.38 3.89
C ARG A 99 7.22 2.39 4.98
N ALA A 100 8.49 2.76 5.13
CA ALA A 100 8.91 3.79 6.06
C ALA A 100 8.30 5.15 5.69
N SER A 101 8.29 5.51 4.41
CA SER A 101 7.65 6.74 3.93
C SER A 101 6.14 6.74 4.18
N ASP A 102 5.46 5.62 3.94
CA ASP A 102 4.02 5.46 4.21
C ASP A 102 3.73 5.61 5.71
N LEU A 103 4.55 4.98 6.56
CA LEU A 103 4.47 5.08 8.01
C LEU A 103 4.70 6.51 8.50
N LEU A 104 5.74 7.19 8.00
CA LEU A 104 6.03 8.58 8.33
C LEU A 104 4.84 9.50 8.02
N VAL A 105 4.23 9.35 6.84
CA VAL A 105 3.05 10.14 6.47
C VAL A 105 1.89 9.87 7.42
N ILE A 106 1.60 8.61 7.73
CA ILE A 106 0.51 8.24 8.65
C ILE A 106 0.78 8.79 10.06
N LEU A 107 2.02 8.73 10.53
CA LEU A 107 2.41 9.25 11.85
C LEU A 107 2.29 10.78 11.89
N SER A 108 2.77 11.48 10.87
CA SER A 108 2.61 12.94 10.76
C SER A 108 1.14 13.35 10.73
N LEU A 109 0.30 12.64 9.95
CA LEU A 109 -1.14 12.89 9.92
C LEU A 109 -1.81 12.58 11.26
N SER A 110 -1.40 11.52 11.94
CA SER A 110 -1.94 11.14 13.26
C SER A 110 -1.57 12.15 14.34
N LEU A 111 -0.37 12.72 14.28
CA LEU A 111 0.06 13.81 15.16
C LEU A 111 -0.75 15.09 14.91
N LEU A 112 -1.00 15.45 13.64
CA LEU A 112 -1.86 16.58 13.30
C LEU A 112 -3.30 16.36 13.78
N ALA A 113 -3.80 15.13 13.69
CA ALA A 113 -5.13 14.73 14.16
C ALA A 113 -5.22 14.57 15.69
N ALA A 114 -4.10 14.64 16.42
CA ALA A 114 -4.07 14.44 17.87
C ALA A 114 -4.91 15.46 18.64
N SER A 115 -5.10 16.66 18.08
CA SER A 115 -5.95 17.71 18.65
C SER A 115 -7.44 17.33 18.66
N VAL A 116 -7.87 16.49 17.72
CA VAL A 116 -9.27 16.01 17.59
C VAL A 116 -9.42 14.63 18.23
N PHE A 117 -8.41 13.77 18.08
CA PHE A 117 -8.41 12.40 18.57
C PHE A 117 -7.11 12.11 19.35
N PRO A 118 -7.11 12.30 20.69
CA PRO A 118 -5.90 12.16 21.52
C PRO A 118 -5.27 10.76 21.45
N THR A 119 -6.10 9.72 21.25
CA THR A 119 -5.66 8.32 21.10
C THR A 119 -4.79 8.08 19.87
N LEU A 120 -5.07 8.76 18.74
CA LEU A 120 -4.25 8.66 17.53
C LEU A 120 -2.87 9.30 17.75
N GLY A 121 -2.81 10.43 18.45
CA GLY A 121 -1.57 11.07 18.82
C GLY A 121 -0.70 10.22 19.75
N ALA A 122 -1.30 9.60 20.77
CA ALA A 122 -0.61 8.69 21.68
C ALA A 122 -0.05 7.46 20.96
N LEU A 123 -0.84 6.83 20.08
CA LEU A 123 -0.38 5.71 19.27
C LEU A 123 0.77 6.12 18.34
N ALA A 124 0.68 7.28 17.69
CA ALA A 124 1.75 7.78 16.84
C ALA A 124 3.04 8.04 17.63
N ALA A 125 2.95 8.61 18.83
CA ALA A 125 4.10 8.84 19.70
C ALA A 125 4.76 7.53 20.16
N VAL A 126 3.97 6.50 20.52
CA VAL A 126 4.50 5.17 20.88
C VAL A 126 5.25 4.53 19.71
N VAL A 127 4.67 4.57 18.51
CA VAL A 127 5.30 4.01 17.30
C VAL A 127 6.58 4.77 16.95
N LEU A 128 6.57 6.11 17.02
CA LEU A 128 7.78 6.92 16.82
C LEU A 128 8.85 6.60 17.86
N GLY A 129 8.47 6.44 19.12
CA GLY A 129 9.37 6.04 20.20
C GLY A 129 10.03 4.69 19.92
N PHE A 130 9.25 3.69 19.49
CA PHE A 130 9.78 2.39 19.11
C PHE A 130 10.74 2.46 17.91
N VAL A 131 10.39 3.25 16.89
CA VAL A 131 11.23 3.45 15.70
C VAL A 131 12.54 4.18 16.04
N CYS A 132 12.52 5.14 16.97
CA CYS A 132 13.73 5.85 17.42
C CYS A 132 14.68 4.98 18.26
N VAL A 133 14.16 3.93 18.91
CA VAL A 133 14.94 3.02 19.77
C VAL A 133 15.60 1.89 18.96
N LEU A 134 15.12 1.62 17.74
CA LEU A 134 15.52 0.52 16.88
C LEU A 134 16.64 0.92 15.92
#